data_AF-A0A7Y0D5B9-F1
#
_entry.id   AF-A0A7Y0D5B9-F1
#
_cell.length_a   1.000
_cell.length_b   1.000
_cell.length_c   1.000
_cell.angle_alpha   90.00
_cell.angle_beta   90.00
_cell.angle_gamma   90.00
#
_symmetry.space_group_name_H-M   'P 1'
#
loop_
_entity.id
_entity.type
_entity.pdbx_description
1 polymer ?
#
loop_
_entity_poly.entity_id
_entity_poly.type
_entity_poly.pdbx_seq_one_letter_code
_entity_poly.pdbx_strand_id
1 'polypeptide(L)'
;MRNANLTRGHNRPAFAFKRDRLPNPAEYFDAQGLKLSGGGVWKSAVCPFHKDTKPSLRARLDTGGFRCMVCGAHGGDVLAFHMQRHGLRFIDAARALGAWEASR
;
A
#
# COMPACT_ATOMS: atom_id res chain seq x y z
N MET A 1 4.94 34.52 37.42
CA MET A 1 4.19 33.45 36.73
C MET A 1 4.84 33.27 35.36
N ARG A 2 5.82 32.36 35.22
CA ARG A 2 6.64 32.24 34.01
C ARG A 2 6.35 30.93 33.27
N ASN A 3 5.79 31.13 32.08
CA ASN A 3 6.12 30.52 30.80
C ASN A 3 5.73 29.06 30.54
N ALA A 4 4.74 28.91 29.67
CA ALA A 4 4.65 27.80 28.75
C ALA A 4 5.87 27.81 27.82
N ASN A 5 6.59 26.69 27.74
CA ASN A 5 7.39 26.36 26.57
C ASN A 5 7.37 24.85 26.34
N LEU A 6 6.42 24.40 25.51
CA LEU A 6 6.30 23.03 25.02
C LEU A 6 7.06 22.87 23.71
N THR A 7 8.37 23.14 23.70
CA THR A 7 9.22 22.68 22.60
C THR A 7 9.62 21.23 22.84
N ARG A 8 8.69 20.31 22.61
CA ARG A 8 8.99 18.87 22.54
C ARG A 8 9.66 18.62 21.19
N GLY A 9 10.98 18.66 21.15
CA GLY A 9 11.76 18.31 19.96
C GLY A 9 11.44 16.87 19.53
N HIS A 10 10.79 16.69 18.39
CA HIS A 10 10.53 15.37 17.84
C HIS A 10 11.77 14.94 17.05
N ASN A 11 12.53 14.00 17.61
CA ASN A 11 13.63 13.33 16.93
C ASN A 11 13.04 12.47 15.79
N ARG A 12 12.87 13.04 14.60
CA ARG A 12 12.44 12.28 13.42
C ARG A 12 13.60 11.36 13.03
N PRO A 13 13.38 10.05 12.84
CA PRO A 13 14.45 9.17 12.38
C PRO A 13 14.97 9.67 11.03
N ALA A 14 16.30 9.67 10.88
CA ALA A 14 17.00 10.13 9.68
C ALA A 14 16.58 9.40 8.38
N PHE A 15 15.86 8.28 8.52
CA PHE A 15 15.19 7.61 7.42
C PHE A 15 13.80 7.23 7.88
N ALA A 16 12.79 7.70 7.16
CA ALA A 16 11.40 7.53 7.59
C ALA A 16 10.52 7.07 6.44
N PHE A 17 9.76 6.00 6.70
CA PHE A 17 8.62 5.63 5.87
C PHE A 17 7.51 6.69 6.01
N LYS A 18 7.00 7.16 4.88
CA LYS A 18 5.94 8.16 4.76
C LYS A 18 4.69 7.50 4.21
N ARG A 19 3.85 6.98 5.12
CA ARG A 19 2.62 6.26 4.74
C ARG A 19 1.66 7.13 3.93
N ASP A 20 1.62 8.41 4.25
CA ASP A 20 0.86 9.46 3.55
C ASP A 20 1.29 9.67 2.09
N ARG A 21 2.49 9.22 1.71
CA ARG A 21 2.99 9.26 0.32
C ARG A 21 2.70 8.00 -0.49
N LEU A 22 2.03 6.99 0.10
CA LEU A 22 1.59 5.85 -0.70
C LEU A 22 0.62 6.30 -1.79
N PRO A 23 0.67 5.68 -2.99
CA PRO A 23 -0.21 6.06 -4.09
C PRO A 23 -1.68 5.80 -3.73
N ASN A 24 -2.58 6.53 -4.40
CA ASN A 24 -4.01 6.26 -4.29
C ASN A 24 -4.28 4.78 -4.65
N PRO A 25 -5.05 4.02 -3.86
CA PRO A 25 -5.28 2.61 -4.12
C PRO A 25 -5.89 2.28 -5.48
N ALA A 26 -6.83 3.09 -5.96
CA ALA A 26 -7.48 2.85 -7.24
C ALA A 26 -6.48 3.00 -8.39
N GLU A 27 -5.74 4.11 -8.41
CA GLU A 27 -4.69 4.38 -9.40
C GLU A 27 -3.58 3.33 -9.34
N TYR A 28 -3.17 2.95 -8.13
CA TYR A 28 -2.15 1.92 -7.94
C TYR A 28 -2.57 0.59 -8.55
N PHE A 29 -3.76 0.08 -8.23
CA PHE A 29 -4.21 -1.21 -8.75
C PHE A 29 -4.40 -1.19 -10.27
N ASP A 30 -4.91 -0.09 -10.84
CA ASP A 30 -5.00 0.10 -12.29
C ASP A 30 -3.61 0.04 -12.95
N ALA A 31 -2.63 0.75 -12.38
CA ALA A 31 -1.24 0.71 -12.83
C ALA A 31 -0.58 -0.68 -12.68
N GLN A 32 -1.06 -1.53 -11.78
CA GLN A 32 -0.65 -2.94 -11.67
C GLN A 32 -1.36 -3.86 -12.67
N GLY A 33 -2.22 -3.32 -13.54
CA GLY A 33 -2.96 -4.04 -14.57
C GLY A 33 -4.23 -4.74 -14.06
N LEU A 34 -4.73 -4.38 -12.88
CA LEU A 34 -5.95 -4.98 -12.35
C LEU A 34 -7.18 -4.32 -12.99
N LYS A 35 -7.95 -5.13 -13.71
CA LYS A 35 -9.29 -4.74 -14.16
C LYS A 35 -10.27 -4.84 -13.00
N LEU A 36 -10.53 -3.71 -12.35
CA LEU A 36 -11.42 -3.60 -11.20
C LEU A 36 -12.90 -3.62 -11.63
N SER A 37 -13.72 -4.40 -10.94
CA SER A 37 -15.16 -4.51 -11.20
C SER A 37 -15.98 -4.55 -9.91
N GLY A 38 -17.28 -4.31 -10.02
CA GLY A 38 -18.22 -4.29 -8.90
C GLY A 38 -18.48 -2.89 -8.31
N GLY A 39 -19.51 -2.79 -7.48
CA GLY A 39 -19.93 -1.55 -6.81
C GLY A 39 -19.22 -1.30 -5.48
N GLY A 40 -19.26 -0.05 -5.00
CA GLY A 40 -18.72 0.33 -3.70
C GLY A 40 -17.18 0.32 -3.60
N VAL A 41 -16.68 0.37 -2.37
CA VAL A 41 -15.26 0.48 -2.02
C VAL A 41 -14.48 -0.81 -2.25
N TRP A 42 -15.14 -1.97 -2.11
CA TRP A 42 -14.54 -3.26 -2.40
C TRP A 42 -14.78 -3.66 -3.86
N LYS A 43 -13.71 -3.80 -4.63
CA LYS A 43 -13.72 -4.26 -6.01
C LYS A 43 -13.27 -5.71 -6.12
N SER A 44 -13.70 -6.36 -7.20
CA SER A 44 -13.21 -7.68 -7.62
C SER A 44 -12.26 -7.53 -8.80
N ALA A 45 -11.20 -8.35 -8.84
CA ALA A 45 -10.25 -8.44 -9.95
C ALA A 45 -9.70 -9.87 -10.08
N VAL A 46 -9.13 -10.19 -11.24
CA VAL A 46 -8.32 -11.42 -11.42
C VAL A 46 -7.07 -11.30 -10.56
N CYS A 47 -6.76 -12.36 -9.81
CA CYS A 47 -5.65 -12.32 -8.88
C CYS A 47 -4.32 -12.38 -9.62
N PRO A 48 -3.39 -11.43 -9.38
CA PRO A 48 -2.08 -11.45 -10.02
C PRO A 48 -1.10 -12.42 -9.33
N PHE A 49 -1.41 -12.91 -8.13
CA PHE A 49 -0.47 -13.69 -7.30
C PHE A 49 -0.45 -15.19 -7.64
N HIS A 50 -1.33 -15.65 -8.53
CA HIS A 50 -1.32 -17.01 -9.05
C HIS A 50 -1.85 -17.03 -10.48
N LYS A 51 -1.74 -18.17 -11.18
CA LYS A 51 -2.37 -18.34 -12.49
C LYS A 51 -3.88 -18.37 -12.31
N ASP A 52 -4.53 -17.28 -12.67
CA ASP A 52 -5.95 -17.07 -12.47
C ASP A 52 -6.61 -16.54 -13.75
N THR A 53 -7.87 -16.94 -13.95
CA THR A 53 -8.71 -16.52 -15.08
C THR A 53 -10.07 -16.00 -14.63
N LYS A 54 -10.41 -16.16 -13.34
CA LYS A 54 -11.69 -15.71 -12.76
C LYS A 54 -11.41 -14.70 -11.66
N PRO A 55 -12.22 -13.64 -11.49
CA PRO A 55 -11.98 -12.69 -10.40
C PRO A 55 -12.02 -13.36 -9.02
N SER A 56 -10.87 -13.53 -8.39
CA SER A 56 -10.71 -14.15 -7.06
C SER A 56 -10.09 -13.20 -6.02
N LEU A 57 -9.60 -12.04 -6.47
CA LEU A 57 -9.04 -10.99 -5.63
C LEU A 57 -10.12 -9.97 -5.27
N ARG A 58 -10.24 -9.66 -3.98
CA ARG A 58 -10.95 -8.50 -3.48
C ARG A 58 -9.94 -7.40 -3.15
N ALA A 59 -10.13 -6.21 -3.70
CA ALA A 59 -9.28 -5.04 -3.49
C ALA A 59 -10.11 -3.88 -2.94
N ARG A 60 -9.60 -3.19 -1.92
CA ARG A 60 -10.30 -2.13 -1.19
C ARG A 60 -9.72 -0.76 -1.58
N LEU A 61 -10.55 0.13 -2.12
CA LEU A 61 -10.06 1.38 -2.75
C LEU A 61 -9.78 2.55 -1.79
N ASP A 62 -10.20 2.46 -0.54
CA ASP A 62 -9.91 3.47 0.50
C ASP A 62 -8.55 3.22 1.18
N THR A 63 -8.25 1.98 1.55
CA THR A 63 -7.02 1.63 2.28
C THR A 63 -5.95 0.96 1.42
N GLY A 64 -6.30 0.43 0.24
CA GLY A 64 -5.44 -0.44 -0.55
C GLY A 64 -5.35 -1.87 -0.03
N GLY A 65 -6.21 -2.25 0.91
CA GLY A 65 -6.25 -3.62 1.43
C GLY A 65 -6.69 -4.61 0.35
N PHE A 66 -6.20 -5.84 0.43
CA PHE A 66 -6.58 -6.88 -0.53
C PHE A 66 -6.60 -8.27 0.11
N ARG A 67 -7.40 -9.17 -0.49
CA ARG A 67 -7.42 -10.60 -0.17
C ARG A 67 -7.85 -11.39 -1.40
N CYS A 68 -7.06 -12.40 -1.75
CA CYS A 68 -7.45 -13.42 -2.71
C CYS A 68 -8.06 -14.61 -1.96
N MET A 69 -9.27 -15.00 -2.32
CA MET A 69 -9.98 -16.10 -1.65
C MET A 69 -9.52 -17.49 -2.11
N VAL A 70 -8.72 -17.56 -3.17
CA VAL A 70 -8.19 -18.83 -3.72
C VAL A 70 -6.75 -19.08 -3.23
N CYS A 71 -5.79 -18.26 -3.62
CA CYS A 71 -4.38 -18.46 -3.22
C CYS A 71 -4.02 -17.89 -1.85
N GLY A 72 -4.94 -17.21 -1.16
CA GLY A 72 -4.72 -16.67 0.19
C GLY A 72 -3.87 -15.40 0.29
N ALA A 73 -3.31 -14.88 -0.81
CA ALA A 73 -2.54 -13.64 -0.81
C ALA A 73 -3.36 -12.48 -0.23
N HIS A 74 -2.80 -11.71 0.70
CA HIS A 74 -3.51 -10.65 1.41
C HIS A 74 -2.58 -9.57 1.95
N GLY A 75 -3.11 -8.38 2.21
CA GLY A 75 -2.37 -7.28 2.81
C GLY A 75 -3.26 -6.10 3.15
N GLY A 76 -2.77 -5.20 4.01
CA GLY A 76 -3.54 -4.08 4.54
C GLY A 76 -3.54 -2.81 3.67
N ASP A 77 -2.59 -2.71 2.74
CA ASP A 77 -2.39 -1.53 1.88
C ASP A 77 -1.66 -1.87 0.58
N VAL A 78 -1.49 -0.84 -0.27
CA VAL A 78 -0.77 -0.93 -1.55
C VAL A 78 0.70 -1.30 -1.39
N LEU A 79 1.34 -0.97 -0.26
CA LEU A 79 2.73 -1.35 0.00
C LEU A 79 2.84 -2.86 0.19
N ALA A 80 1.98 -3.45 1.01
CA ALA A 80 1.92 -4.90 1.22
C ALA A 80 1.64 -5.65 -0.09
N PHE A 81 0.80 -5.08 -0.96
CA PHE A 81 0.56 -5.62 -2.29
C PHE A 81 1.83 -5.56 -3.13
N HIS A 82 2.49 -4.40 -3.17
CA HIS A 82 3.71 -4.18 -3.96
C HIS A 82 4.84 -5.13 -3.53
N MET A 83 5.05 -5.26 -2.22
CA MET A 83 6.02 -6.20 -1.65
C MET A 83 5.77 -7.63 -2.16
N GLN A 84 4.54 -8.13 -2.04
CA GLN A 84 4.21 -9.50 -2.48
C GLN A 84 4.27 -9.66 -3.99
N ARG A 85 3.83 -8.66 -4.76
CA ARG A 85 3.76 -8.74 -6.22
C ARG A 85 5.14 -8.78 -6.86
N HIS A 86 6.09 -8.05 -6.27
CA HIS A 86 7.43 -7.84 -6.82
C HIS A 86 8.53 -8.55 -6.03
N GLY A 87 8.18 -9.32 -5.00
CA GLY A 87 9.16 -10.01 -4.15
C GLY A 87 10.09 -9.05 -3.40
N LEU A 88 9.61 -7.84 -3.10
CA LEU A 88 10.41 -6.77 -2.49
C LEU A 88 10.27 -6.78 -0.97
N ARG A 89 11.36 -6.44 -0.29
CA ARG A 89 11.34 -6.12 1.14
C ARG A 89 10.76 -4.73 1.36
N PHE A 90 10.35 -4.46 2.60
CA PHE A 90 9.63 -3.24 2.98
C PHE A 90 10.29 -1.94 2.49
N ILE A 91 11.59 -1.75 2.74
CA ILE A 91 12.29 -0.50 2.35
C ILE A 91 12.36 -0.35 0.83
N ASP A 92 12.65 -1.45 0.12
CA ASP A 92 12.79 -1.43 -1.35
C ASP A 92 11.42 -1.14 -2.00
N ALA A 93 10.35 -1.74 -1.49
CA ALA A 93 8.99 -1.45 -1.92
C ALA A 93 8.57 -0.01 -1.58
N ALA A 94 8.89 0.49 -0.38
CA ALA A 94 8.59 1.86 -0.01
C ALA A 94 9.33 2.87 -0.89
N ARG A 95 10.59 2.60 -1.24
CA ARG A 95 11.37 3.41 -2.20
C ARG A 95 10.76 3.37 -3.59
N ALA A 96 10.37 2.18 -4.08
CA ALA A 96 9.72 2.02 -5.37
C ALA A 96 8.40 2.80 -5.47
N LEU A 97 7.68 2.93 -4.35
CA LEU A 97 6.44 3.71 -4.25
C LEU A 97 6.65 5.19 -3.89
N GLY A 98 7.89 5.68 -3.79
CA GLY A 98 8.17 7.08 -3.39
C GLY A 98 7.84 7.41 -1.93
N ALA A 99 7.56 6.40 -1.11
CA ALA A 99 7.16 6.52 0.29
C ALA A 99 8.34 6.39 1.28
N TRP A 100 9.58 6.48 0.79
CA TRP A 100 10.78 6.46 1.64
C TRP A 100 11.51 7.81 1.56
N GLU A 101 11.62 8.49 2.70
CA GLU A 101 12.41 9.73 2.82
C GLU A 101 13.79 9.40 3.39
N ALA A 102 14.84 9.65 2.60
CA ALA A 102 16.18 9.78 3.13
C ALA A 102 16.36 11.21 3.64
N SER A 103 16.62 11.39 4.94
CA SER A 103 17.04 12.69 5.46
C SER A 103 18.36 13.03 4.76
N ARG A 104 18.36 14.16 4.08
CA ARG A 104 19.58 14.81 3.60
C ARG A 104 20.17 15.64 4.73
#